data_AF-A0A151X7D5-F1
#
_entry.id   AF-A0A151X7D5-F1
#
_cell.length_a   1.000
_cell.length_b   1.000
_cell.length_c   1.000
_cell.angle_alpha   90.00
_cell.angle_beta   90.00
_cell.angle_gamma   90.00
#
_symmetry.space_group_name_H-M   'P 1'
#
loop_
_entity.id
_entity.type
_entity.pdbx_description
1 polymer ?
#
loop_
_entity_poly.entity_id
_entity_poly.type
_entity_poly.pdbx_seq_one_letter_code
_entity_poly.pdbx_strand_id
1 'polypeptide(L)'
;MYLALCHPSDILDLSAEQLQYISKIVLLHVYGHYIDHVWDKLPEHVKADSEVRTYRRCDEHCNQPWQRTHIDGPAPKIRDCSECQRRAEVC
;
A
#
# COMPACT_ATOMS: atom_id res chain seq x y z
N MET A 1 -10.49 22.53 -2.46
CA MET A 1 -9.01 22.58 -2.40
C MET A 1 -8.48 21.91 -3.66
N TYR A 2 -7.55 22.53 -4.38
CA TYR A 2 -6.89 21.92 -5.53
C TYR A 2 -5.45 21.57 -5.13
N LEU A 3 -5.06 20.31 -5.28
CA LEU A 3 -3.70 19.84 -5.03
C LEU A 3 -2.98 19.75 -6.37
N ALA A 4 -1.93 20.57 -6.55
CA ALA A 4 -1.04 20.44 -7.70
C ALA A 4 0.04 19.42 -7.33
N LEU A 5 -0.09 18.20 -7.85
CA LEU A 5 0.88 17.12 -7.68
C LEU A 5 1.57 16.91 -9.03
N CYS A 6 2.85 17.27 -9.09
CA CYS A 6 3.66 17.22 -10.32
C CYS A 6 4.34 15.86 -10.48
N HIS A 7 4.66 15.21 -9.36
CA HIS A 7 5.27 13.90 -9.33
C HIS A 7 4.50 12.96 -8.39
N PRO A 8 4.37 11.66 -8.70
CA PRO A 8 3.72 10.69 -7.81
C PRO A 8 4.25 10.69 -6.36
N SER A 9 5.52 11.04 -6.15
CA SER A 9 6.13 11.15 -4.82
C SER A 9 5.59 12.30 -3.97
N ASP A 10 4.98 13.32 -4.58
CA ASP A 10 4.45 14.49 -3.88
C ASP A 10 3.33 14.12 -2.88
N ILE A 11 2.73 12.93 -3.04
CA ILE A 11 1.78 12.37 -2.06
C ILE A 11 2.39 12.21 -0.66
N LEU A 12 3.71 12.00 -0.56
CA LEU A 12 4.40 11.78 0.72
C LEU A 12 4.29 13.00 1.64
N ASP A 13 4.23 14.20 1.06
CA ASP A 13 4.18 15.47 1.79
C ASP A 13 2.75 15.88 2.18
N LEU A 14 1.74 15.13 1.74
CA LEU A 14 0.36 15.43 2.07
C LEU A 14 0.03 15.14 3.53
N SER A 15 -0.85 15.96 4.10
CA SER A 15 -1.46 15.76 5.41
C SER A 15 -2.64 14.76 5.33
N ALA A 16 -3.10 14.26 6.48
CA ALA A 16 -4.30 13.41 6.54
C ALA A 16 -5.55 14.11 5.96
N GLU A 17 -5.70 15.42 6.23
CA GLU A 17 -6.78 16.25 5.68
C GLU A 17 -6.70 16.44 4.16
N GLN A 18 -5.51 16.36 3.58
CA GLN A 18 -5.34 16.42 2.12
C GLN A 18 -5.61 15.05 1.48
N LEU A 19 -5.16 13.97 2.12
CA LEU A 19 -5.34 12.60 1.64
C LEU A 19 -6.80 12.17 1.57
N GLN A 20 -7.69 12.68 2.43
CA GLN A 20 -9.14 12.39 2.33
C GLN A 20 -9.79 12.84 1.01
N TYR A 21 -9.18 13.78 0.29
CA TYR A 21 -9.72 14.27 -0.98
C TYR A 21 -9.22 13.47 -2.19
N ILE A 22 -8.23 12.58 -2.01
CA ILE A 22 -7.77 11.70 -3.08
C ILE A 22 -8.75 10.54 -3.22
N SER A 23 -9.32 10.40 -4.41
CA SER A 23 -10.21 9.28 -4.69
C SER A 23 -9.46 7.94 -4.65
N LYS A 24 -10.15 6.87 -4.24
CA LYS A 24 -9.59 5.51 -4.23
C LYS A 24 -8.95 5.15 -5.58
N ILE A 25 -9.62 5.42 -6.69
CA ILE A 25 -9.11 5.07 -8.04
C ILE A 25 -7.76 5.74 -8.30
N VAL A 26 -7.65 7.04 -8.01
CA VAL A 26 -6.40 7.80 -8.18
C VAL A 26 -5.33 7.29 -7.20
N LEU A 27 -5.70 7.04 -5.95
CA LEU A 27 -4.80 6.50 -4.93
C LEU A 27 -4.17 5.16 -5.39
N LEU A 28 -4.97 4.24 -5.92
CA LEU A 28 -4.52 2.93 -6.36
C LEU A 28 -3.68 2.99 -7.65
N HIS A 29 -4.16 3.71 -8.67
CA HIS A 29 -3.55 3.67 -10.01
C HIS A 29 -2.34 4.60 -10.15
N VAL A 30 -2.36 5.76 -9.49
CA VAL A 30 -1.27 6.75 -9.60
C VAL A 30 -0.29 6.62 -8.44
N TYR A 31 -0.81 6.40 -7.23
CA TYR A 31 -0.02 6.45 -6.00
C TYR A 31 0.19 5.09 -5.34
N GLY A 32 -0.17 3.99 -6.00
CA GLY A 32 -0.09 2.65 -5.42
C GLY A 32 1.28 2.29 -4.85
N HIS A 33 2.36 2.84 -5.40
CA HIS A 33 3.73 2.63 -4.87
C HIS A 33 4.03 3.35 -3.56
N TYR A 34 3.22 4.32 -3.16
CA TYR A 34 3.42 5.16 -1.99
C TYR A 34 2.37 4.91 -0.88
N ILE A 35 1.37 4.07 -1.13
CA ILE A 35 0.30 3.79 -0.15
C ILE A 35 0.85 3.27 1.18
N ASP A 36 1.89 2.42 1.16
CA ASP A 36 2.54 1.93 2.38
C ASP A 36 3.25 3.05 3.15
N HIS A 37 3.82 4.03 2.44
CA HIS A 37 4.52 5.17 3.04
C HIS A 37 3.59 6.20 3.69
N VAL A 38 2.37 6.36 3.16
CA VAL A 38 1.38 7.31 3.71
C VAL A 38 0.31 6.62 4.56
N TRP A 39 0.45 5.32 4.82
CA TRP A 39 -0.59 4.49 5.46
C TRP A 39 -1.12 5.05 6.78
N ASP A 40 -0.25 5.61 7.61
CA ASP A 40 -0.63 6.16 8.91
C ASP A 40 -1.38 7.48 8.81
N LYS A 41 -1.26 8.17 7.68
CA LYS A 41 -1.98 9.42 7.38
C LYS A 41 -3.29 9.17 6.63
N LEU A 42 -3.52 7.96 6.10
CA LEU A 42 -4.74 7.64 5.37
C LEU A 42 -5.97 7.63 6.29
N PRO A 43 -7.13 8.12 5.82
CA PRO A 43 -8.38 8.02 6.58
C PRO A 43 -8.77 6.58 6.89
N GLU A 44 -9.44 6.35 8.02
CA GLU A 44 -9.82 5.01 8.49
C GLU A 44 -10.69 4.26 7.49
N HIS A 45 -11.63 4.96 6.85
CA HIS A 45 -12.51 4.36 5.84
C HIS A 45 -11.74 3.90 4.59
N VAL A 46 -10.66 4.60 4.21
CA VAL A 46 -9.76 4.19 3.12
C VAL A 46 -8.92 2.99 3.55
N LYS A 47 -8.44 2.96 4.80
CA LYS A 47 -7.67 1.84 5.38
C LYS A 47 -8.51 0.58 5.56
N ALA A 48 -9.83 0.72 5.71
CA ALA A 48 -10.77 -0.38 5.81
C ALA A 48 -11.04 -1.06 4.46
N ASP A 49 -10.82 -0.37 3.35
CA ASP A 49 -11.02 -0.90 2.00
C ASP A 49 -10.07 -2.07 1.72
N SER A 50 -10.63 -3.21 1.30
CA SER A 50 -9.89 -4.45 1.10
C SER A 50 -8.83 -4.33 0.01
N GLU A 51 -9.11 -3.60 -1.06
CA GLU A 51 -8.20 -3.42 -2.19
C GLU A 51 -7.02 -2.52 -1.78
N VAL A 52 -7.30 -1.42 -1.07
CA VAL A 52 -6.25 -0.53 -0.54
C VAL A 52 -5.36 -1.25 0.46
N ARG A 53 -5.92 -2.11 1.32
CA ARG A 53 -5.15 -2.94 2.26
C ARG A 53 -4.13 -3.83 1.56
N THR A 54 -4.40 -4.28 0.33
CA THR A 54 -3.46 -5.15 -0.39
C THR A 54 -2.15 -4.45 -0.79
N TYR A 55 -2.11 -3.12 -0.74
CA TYR A 55 -0.91 -2.32 -1.01
C TYR A 55 0.01 -2.16 0.20
N ARG A 56 -0.44 -2.57 1.40
CA ARG A 56 0.46 -2.69 2.56
C ARG A 56 1.50 -3.78 2.34
N ARG A 57 2.62 -3.65 3.05
CA ARG A 57 3.64 -4.68 3.13
C ARG A 57 3.14 -5.88 3.92
N CYS A 58 3.56 -7.06 3.47
CA CYS A 58 3.30 -8.33 4.12
C CYS A 58 4.47 -8.67 5.04
N ASP A 59 4.41 -8.20 6.29
CA ASP A 59 5.46 -8.48 7.27
C ASP A 59 5.43 -9.93 7.76
N GLU A 60 4.25 -10.58 7.76
CA GLU A 60 4.07 -11.98 8.17
C GLU A 60 4.92 -12.96 7.34
N HIS A 61 5.04 -12.70 6.04
CA HIS A 61 5.74 -13.58 5.08
C HIS A 61 7.03 -12.95 4.55
N CYS A 62 7.60 -12.00 5.28
CA CYS A 62 8.91 -11.43 4.99
C CYS A 62 10.03 -12.26 5.64
N ASN A 63 11.19 -12.35 5.00
CA ASN A 63 12.42 -12.99 5.53
C ASN A 63 12.22 -14.43 6.05
N GLN A 64 11.33 -15.19 5.41
CA GLN A 64 11.08 -16.58 5.78
C GLN A 64 12.29 -17.46 5.41
N PRO A 65 12.60 -18.53 6.18
CA PRO A 65 13.81 -19.34 5.98
C PRO A 65 13.95 -19.96 4.58
N TRP A 66 12.85 -20.11 3.84
CA TRP A 66 12.82 -20.65 2.48
C TRP A 66 12.97 -19.59 1.37
N GLN A 67 12.92 -18.29 1.70
CA GLN A 67 13.04 -17.19 0.73
C GLN A 67 14.52 -16.93 0.39
N ARG A 68 14.97 -17.45 -0.75
CA ARG A 68 16.37 -17.33 -1.21
C ARG A 68 16.78 -15.94 -1.71
N THR A 69 15.83 -15.06 -2.03
CA THR A 69 16.08 -13.81 -2.78
C THR A 69 15.70 -12.52 -2.04
N HIS A 70 15.15 -12.62 -0.82
CA HIS A 70 14.57 -11.46 -0.11
C HIS A 70 15.27 -11.08 1.20
N ILE A 71 16.50 -11.55 1.43
CA ILE A 71 17.17 -11.38 2.73
C ILE A 71 17.41 -9.89 3.09
N ASP A 72 17.56 -9.01 2.09
CA ASP A 72 17.89 -7.58 2.30
C ASP A 72 16.90 -6.59 1.65
N GLY A 73 15.78 -7.08 1.11
CA GLY A 73 14.77 -6.26 0.42
C GLY A 73 13.60 -5.87 1.31
N PRO A 74 12.84 -4.81 0.97
CA PRO A 74 11.58 -4.53 1.64
C PRO A 74 10.60 -5.71 1.48
N ALA A 75 9.80 -5.95 2.51
CA ALA A 75 8.71 -6.93 2.45
C ALA A 75 7.82 -6.68 1.21
N PRO A 76 7.40 -7.73 0.49
CA PRO A 76 6.50 -7.57 -0.66
C PRO A 76 5.16 -6.98 -0.19
N LYS A 77 4.43 -6.35 -1.11
CA LYS A 77 3.05 -5.96 -0.82
C LYS A 77 2.18 -7.20 -0.64
N ILE A 78 1.10 -7.10 0.12
CA ILE A 78 0.15 -8.19 0.37
C ILE A 78 -0.40 -8.74 -0.96
N ARG A 79 -0.71 -7.87 -1.94
CA ARG A 79 -1.14 -8.30 -3.28
C ARG A 79 -0.09 -9.10 -4.06
N ASP A 80 1.19 -8.90 -3.75
CA ASP A 80 2.33 -9.50 -4.43
C ASP A 80 2.92 -10.68 -3.62
N CYS A 81 2.30 -11.02 -2.48
CA CYS A 81 2.73 -12.09 -1.59
C CYS A 81 2.02 -13.40 -1.94
N SER A 82 2.79 -14.40 -2.36
CA SER A 82 2.27 -15.71 -2.79
C SER A 82 1.47 -16.44 -1.71
N GLU A 83 1.88 -16.37 -0.44
CA GLU A 83 1.13 -16.99 0.67
C GLU A 83 -0.18 -16.26 0.95
N CYS A 84 -0.20 -14.92 0.87
CA CYS A 84 -1.44 -14.16 1.03
C CYS A 84 -2.42 -14.44 -0.11
N GLN A 85 -1.93 -14.52 -1.36
CA GLN A 85 -2.73 -14.89 -2.53
C GLN A 85 -3.29 -16.31 -2.36
N ARG A 86 -2.45 -17.28 -2.00
CA ARG A 86 -2.88 -18.66 -1.75
C ARG A 86 -3.96 -18.77 -0.68
N ARG A 87 -3.87 -18.00 0.41
CA ARG A 87 -4.94 -17.97 1.44
C ARG A 87 -6.23 -17.33 0.92
N ALA A 88 -6.14 -16.30 0.08
CA ALA A 88 -7.31 -15.64 -0.49
C ALA A 88 -8.07 -16.52 -1.50
N GLU A 89 -7.39 -17.41 -2.22
CA GLU A 89 -8.01 -18.38 -3.14
C GLU A 89 -8.71 -19.56 -2.43
N VAL A 90 -8.38 -19.79 -1.16
CA VAL A 90 -8.89 -20.92 -0.36
C VAL A 90 -10.12 -20.52 0.48
N CYS A 91 -10.46 -19.22 0.55
CA CYS A 91 -11.65 -18.69 1.22
C CYS A 91 -12.79 -18.40 0.23
#